data_AF-A0A554JGP9-F1
#
_entry.id   AF-A0A554JGP9-F1
#
_cell.length_a   1.000
_cell.length_b   1.000
_cell.length_c   1.000
_cell.angle_alpha   90.00
_cell.angle_beta   90.00
_cell.angle_gamma   90.00
#
_symmetry.space_group_name_H-M   'P 1'
#
loop_
_entity.id
_entity.type
_entity.pdbx_description
1 polymer ?
#
loop_
_entity_poly.entity_id
_entity_poly.type
_entity_poly.pdbx_seq_one_letter_code
_entity_poly.pdbx_strand_id
1 'polypeptide(L)'
;MTPKTTPKDFFVYLGATIALYAGAIALVNLFFAVIDSALPDALSPYFTPSAIAWPLSILLVLIPLLYVLEWAAKRDMKLMPEKAELWVRRWRIFLTLFLAGAFIAGDLIAVINTYLGGEITARFVWKALVVVVVAGVIFAYYLLERFSDVAPRVR
;
A
#
# COMPACT_ATOMS: atom_id res chain seq x y z
N MET A 1 -21.37 17.18 24.16
CA MET A 1 -20.44 16.25 24.84
C MET A 1 -19.29 16.00 23.89
N THR A 2 -18.05 16.26 24.29
CA THR A 2 -16.90 16.15 23.38
C THR A 2 -16.76 14.72 22.87
N PRO A 3 -16.56 14.49 21.55
CA PRO A 3 -16.47 13.15 21.02
C PRO A 3 -15.17 12.53 21.53
N LYS A 4 -15.24 11.68 22.56
CA LYS A 4 -14.07 10.93 23.03
C LYS A 4 -13.71 9.91 21.95
N THR A 5 -12.61 10.15 21.25
CA THR A 5 -11.93 9.14 20.44
C THR A 5 -11.57 8.00 21.37
N THR A 6 -12.00 6.79 21.03
CA THR A 6 -11.68 5.62 21.85
C THR A 6 -10.31 5.11 21.40
N PRO A 7 -9.40 4.69 22.31
CA PRO A 7 -8.10 4.11 21.91
C PRO A 7 -8.25 2.97 20.88
N LYS A 8 -9.34 2.20 20.97
CA LYS A 8 -9.73 1.19 19.98
C LYS A 8 -9.78 1.75 18.55
N ASP A 9 -10.41 2.90 18.35
CA ASP A 9 -10.60 3.51 17.02
C ASP A 9 -9.23 3.83 16.41
N PHE A 10 -8.34 4.41 17.22
CA PHE A 10 -6.96 4.72 16.82
C PHE A 10 -6.21 3.48 16.33
N PHE A 11 -6.26 2.37 17.07
CA PHE A 11 -5.56 1.14 16.68
C PHE A 11 -6.16 0.47 15.44
N VAL A 12 -7.47 0.55 15.23
CA VAL A 12 -8.10 0.03 14.01
C VAL A 12 -7.64 0.81 12.78
N TYR A 13 -7.65 2.15 12.83
CA TYR A 13 -7.18 2.97 11.71
C TYR A 13 -5.68 2.83 11.47
N LEU A 14 -4.87 2.80 12.53
CA LEU A 14 -3.43 2.62 12.42
C LEU A 14 -3.10 1.23 11.85
N GLY A 15 -3.78 0.18 12.34
CA GLY A 15 -3.62 -1.18 11.86
C GLY A 15 -3.99 -1.33 10.38
N ALA A 16 -5.13 -0.75 9.96
CA ALA A 16 -5.55 -0.76 8.55
C ALA A 16 -4.50 -0.08 7.66
N THR A 17 -3.97 1.05 8.13
CA THR A 17 -2.92 1.80 7.43
C THR A 17 -1.66 0.95 7.29
N ILE A 18 -1.15 0.37 8.39
CA ILE A 18 0.06 -0.47 8.37
C ILE A 18 -0.14 -1.68 7.45
N ALA A 19 -1.30 -2.34 7.54
CA ALA A 19 -1.61 -3.50 6.70
C ALA A 19 -1.62 -3.14 5.21
N LEU A 20 -2.15 -1.97 4.85
CA LEU A 20 -2.15 -1.47 3.46
C LEU A 20 -0.73 -1.29 2.94
N TYR A 21 0.11 -0.60 3.69
CA TYR A 21 1.48 -0.33 3.26
C TYR A 21 2.32 -1.59 3.22
N ALA A 22 2.31 -2.40 4.28
CA ALA A 22 3.05 -3.65 4.28
C ALA A 22 2.59 -4.59 3.15
N GLY A 23 1.29 -4.60 2.82
CA GLY A 23 0.75 -5.28 1.64
C GLY A 23 1.28 -4.71 0.33
N ALA A 24 1.33 -3.38 0.17
CA ALA A 24 1.90 -2.73 -1.01
C ALA A 24 3.39 -3.05 -1.21
N ILE A 25 4.21 -3.04 -0.15
CA ILE A 25 5.64 -3.45 -0.21
C ILE A 25 5.74 -4.88 -0.69
N ALA A 26 4.97 -5.78 -0.07
CA ALA A 26 4.98 -7.18 -0.44
C ALA A 26 4.55 -7.38 -1.90
N LEU A 27 3.58 -6.61 -2.39
CA LEU A 27 3.17 -6.67 -3.79
C LEU A 27 4.28 -6.23 -4.74
N VAL A 28 4.96 -5.11 -4.47
CA VAL A 28 6.08 -4.63 -5.28
C VAL A 28 7.22 -5.66 -5.29
N ASN A 29 7.60 -6.18 -4.12
CA ASN A 29 8.63 -7.19 -4.00
C ASN A 29 8.27 -8.49 -4.73
N LEU A 30 6.99 -8.90 -4.70
CA LEU A 30 6.50 -10.06 -5.45
C LEU A 30 6.70 -9.84 -6.95
N PHE A 31 6.30 -8.68 -7.46
CA PHE A 31 6.48 -8.34 -8.87
C PHE A 31 7.96 -8.29 -9.25
N PHE A 32 8.84 -7.76 -8.40
CA PHE A 32 10.28 -7.76 -8.66
C PHE A 32 10.81 -9.19 -8.77
N ALA A 33 10.44 -10.06 -7.83
CA ALA A 33 10.83 -11.47 -7.87
C ALA A 33 10.30 -12.19 -9.13
N VAL A 34 9.08 -11.88 -9.57
CA VAL A 34 8.51 -12.41 -10.81
C VAL A 34 9.27 -11.88 -12.04
N ILE A 35 9.58 -10.58 -12.10
CA ILE A 35 10.35 -9.95 -13.19
C ILE A 35 11.75 -10.58 -13.27
N ASP A 36 12.41 -10.77 -12.13
CA ASP A 36 13.74 -11.38 -12.06
C ASP A 36 13.72 -12.84 -12.53
N SER A 37 12.64 -13.58 -12.24
CA SER A 37 12.45 -14.95 -12.72
C SER A 37 12.15 -15.03 -14.23
N ALA A 38 11.38 -14.07 -14.77
CA ALA A 38 10.96 -14.05 -16.16
C ALA A 38 12.05 -13.55 -17.11
N LEU A 39 12.97 -12.72 -16.61
CA LEU A 39 14.08 -12.14 -17.38
C LEU A 39 15.42 -12.47 -16.71
N PRO A 40 15.91 -13.72 -16.66
CA PRO A 40 17.13 -14.08 -15.91
C PRO A 40 18.35 -13.23 -16.30
N ASP A 41 19.11 -12.75 -15.31
CA ASP A 41 20.33 -11.97 -15.53
C ASP A 41 21.50 -12.92 -15.78
N ALA A 42 22.28 -12.62 -16.81
CA ALA A 42 23.49 -13.36 -17.14
C ALA A 42 24.57 -13.23 -16.05
N LEU A 43 24.54 -12.16 -15.25
CA LEU A 43 25.51 -11.87 -14.18
C LEU A 43 25.11 -12.46 -12.81
N SER A 44 23.84 -12.80 -12.60
CA SER A 44 23.35 -13.40 -11.36
C SER A 44 22.20 -14.40 -11.62
N PRO A 45 22.52 -15.68 -11.93
CA PRO A 45 21.52 -16.69 -12.28
C PRO A 45 20.72 -17.23 -11.09
N TYR A 46 21.03 -16.79 -9.87
CA TYR A 46 20.46 -17.38 -8.66
C TYR A 46 19.06 -16.86 -8.36
N PHE A 47 18.05 -17.58 -8.84
CA PHE A 47 16.68 -17.46 -8.35
C PHE A 47 16.50 -18.26 -7.07
N THR A 48 16.03 -17.62 -6.00
CA THR A 48 15.65 -18.31 -4.77
C THR A 48 14.13 -18.36 -4.66
N PRO A 49 13.51 -19.54 -4.46
CA PRO A 49 12.05 -19.66 -4.30
C PRO A 49 11.49 -18.79 -3.16
N SER A 50 12.33 -18.47 -2.17
CA SER A 50 12.00 -17.56 -1.07
C SER A 50 11.70 -16.13 -1.51
N ALA A 51 12.25 -15.67 -2.64
CA ALA A 51 11.99 -14.33 -3.18
C ALA A 51 10.52 -14.12 -3.59
N ILE A 52 9.83 -15.19 -4.00
CA ILE A 52 8.39 -15.17 -4.31
C ILE A 52 7.57 -15.59 -3.09
N ALA A 53 8.00 -16.65 -2.38
CA ALA A 53 7.23 -17.20 -1.27
C ALA A 53 7.04 -16.21 -0.12
N TRP A 54 8.05 -15.39 0.18
CA TRP A 54 8.00 -14.45 1.30
C TRP A 54 6.98 -13.31 1.06
N PRO A 55 7.05 -12.55 -0.05
CA PRO A 55 6.06 -11.51 -0.31
C PRO A 55 4.64 -12.09 -0.51
N LEU A 56 4.51 -13.26 -1.14
CA LEU A 56 3.22 -13.92 -1.31
C LEU A 56 2.59 -14.30 0.03
N SER A 57 3.38 -14.81 0.98
CA SER A 57 2.91 -15.14 2.33
C SER A 57 2.40 -13.92 3.08
N ILE A 58 3.12 -12.79 2.97
CA ILE A 58 2.70 -11.52 3.56
C ILE A 58 1.35 -11.08 2.98
N LEU A 59 1.19 -11.14 1.65
CA LEU A 59 -0.06 -10.76 0.99
C LEU A 59 -1.23 -11.64 1.43
N LEU A 60 -1.06 -12.96 1.47
CA LEU A 60 -2.11 -13.89 1.88
C LEU A 60 -2.64 -13.61 3.29
N VAL A 61 -1.80 -13.09 4.20
CA VAL A 61 -2.19 -12.73 5.56
C VAL A 61 -2.73 -11.29 5.65
N LEU A 62 -2.05 -10.34 5.02
CA LEU A 62 -2.38 -8.92 5.15
C LEU A 62 -3.62 -8.52 4.36
N ILE A 63 -3.89 -9.12 3.20
CA ILE A 63 -5.10 -8.83 2.40
C ILE A 63 -6.39 -9.07 3.21
N PRO A 64 -6.64 -10.26 3.81
CA PRO A 64 -7.84 -10.48 4.60
C PRO A 64 -7.84 -9.65 5.88
N LEU A 65 -6.68 -9.43 6.52
CA LEU A 65 -6.58 -8.57 7.70
C LEU A 65 -7.00 -7.12 7.39
N LEU A 66 -6.53 -6.57 6.28
CA LEU A 66 -6.88 -5.24 5.81
C LEU A 66 -8.37 -5.11 5.56
N TYR A 67 -8.97 -6.10 4.90
CA TYR A 67 -10.41 -6.11 4.66
C TYR A 67 -11.22 -6.06 5.97
N VAL A 68 -10.82 -6.85 6.97
CA VAL A 68 -11.48 -6.86 8.29
C VAL A 68 -11.33 -5.51 9.01
N LEU A 69 -10.14 -4.91 8.97
CA LEU A 69 -9.87 -3.63 9.63
C LEU A 69 -10.60 -2.47 8.96
N GLU A 70 -10.63 -2.42 7.63
CA GLU A 70 -11.39 -1.44 6.86
C GLU A 70 -12.90 -1.62 7.06
N TRP A 71 -13.40 -2.85 7.11
CA TRP A 71 -14.80 -3.11 7.42
C TRP A 71 -15.18 -2.63 8.83
N ALA A 72 -14.34 -2.91 9.83
CA ALA A 72 -14.54 -2.43 11.20
C ALA A 72 -14.53 -0.90 11.27
N ALA A 73 -13.58 -0.25 10.58
CA ALA A 73 -13.49 1.20 10.48
C ALA A 73 -14.75 1.82 9.85
N LYS A 74 -15.21 1.28 8.71
CA LYS A 74 -16.42 1.79 8.01
C LYS A 74 -17.70 1.55 8.82
N ARG A 75 -17.77 0.46 9.58
CA ARG A 75 -18.92 0.16 10.46
C ARG A 75 -19.03 1.15 11.61
N ASP A 76 -17.91 1.50 12.25
CA ASP A 76 -17.90 2.46 13.35
C ASP A 76 -18.19 3.91 12.86
N MET A 77 -17.76 4.27 11.64
CA MET A 77 -18.10 5.57 11.02
C MET A 77 -19.59 5.74 10.73
N LYS A 78 -20.32 4.67 10.39
CA LYS A 78 -21.77 4.72 10.16
C LYS A 78 -22.58 4.95 11.43
N LEU A 79 -22.02 4.61 12.60
CA LEU A 79 -22.70 4.70 13.89
C LEU A 79 -22.49 6.06 14.58
N MET A 80 -21.38 6.76 14.31
CA MET A 80 -21.06 8.06 14.91
C MET A 80 -20.38 9.03 13.91
N PRO A 81 -21.15 9.75 13.07
CA PRO A 81 -20.60 10.64 12.05
C PRO A 81 -19.81 11.85 12.61
N GLU A 82 -20.18 12.37 13.80
CA GLU A 82 -19.51 13.52 14.42
C GLU A 82 -18.05 13.26 14.86
N LYS A 83 -17.64 11.99 15.01
CA LYS A 83 -16.26 11.60 15.35
C LYS A 83 -15.33 11.50 14.14
N ALA A 84 -15.89 11.40 12.94
CA ALA A 84 -15.16 11.08 11.72
C ALA A 84 -14.57 12.31 11.00
N GLU A 85 -15.11 13.50 11.24
CA GLU A 85 -14.99 14.59 10.26
C GLU A 85 -13.72 15.44 10.33
N LEU A 86 -13.03 15.56 11.47
CA LEU A 86 -11.93 16.54 11.60
C LEU A 86 -10.53 15.95 11.79
N TRP A 87 -10.34 14.94 12.65
CA TRP A 87 -9.01 14.38 12.94
C TRP A 87 -8.62 13.19 12.05
N VAL A 88 -9.53 12.22 11.90
CA VAL A 88 -9.25 10.93 11.23
C VAL A 88 -9.14 11.08 9.70
N ARG A 89 -9.87 12.03 9.08
CA ARG A 89 -9.73 12.33 7.64
C ARG A 89 -8.40 13.03 7.33
N ARG A 90 -8.01 14.06 8.07
CA ARG A 90 -6.77 14.82 7.80
C ARG A 90 -5.53 13.99 8.09
N TRP A 91 -5.48 13.30 9.21
CA TRP A 91 -4.28 12.55 9.58
C TRP A 91 -4.01 11.38 8.64
N ARG A 92 -5.04 10.63 8.20
CA ARG A 92 -4.85 9.56 7.21
C ARG A 92 -4.27 10.10 5.90
N ILE A 93 -4.74 11.24 5.41
CA ILE A 93 -4.21 11.85 4.18
C ILE A 93 -2.72 12.21 4.34
N PHE A 94 -2.34 12.90 5.41
CA PHE A 94 -0.94 13.28 5.63
C PHE A 94 -0.03 12.06 5.86
N LEU A 95 -0.50 11.08 6.62
CA LEU A 95 0.23 9.83 6.85
C LEU A 95 0.38 9.05 5.54
N THR A 96 -0.65 9.02 4.70
CA THR A 96 -0.59 8.37 3.39
C THR A 96 0.35 9.08 2.43
N LEU A 97 0.37 10.41 2.42
CA LEU A 97 1.30 11.21 1.61
C LEU A 97 2.75 11.02 2.07
N PHE A 98 2.98 11.03 3.38
CA PHE A 98 4.32 10.82 3.94
C PHE A 98 4.83 9.42 3.62
N LEU A 99 4.02 8.39 3.84
CA LEU A 99 4.39 7.00 3.55
C LEU A 99 4.52 6.76 2.05
N ALA A 100 3.65 7.32 1.20
CA ALA A 100 3.81 7.25 -0.25
C ALA A 100 5.13 7.86 -0.70
N GLY A 101 5.53 9.01 -0.15
CA GLY A 101 6.84 9.61 -0.40
C GLY A 101 8.00 8.72 0.06
N ALA A 102 7.90 8.12 1.24
CA ALA A 102 8.90 7.18 1.76
C ALA A 102 9.01 5.91 0.89
N PHE A 103 7.89 5.43 0.36
CA PHE A 103 7.86 4.30 -0.58
C PHE A 103 8.52 4.64 -1.90
N ILE A 104 8.18 5.79 -2.50
CA ILE A 104 8.81 6.26 -3.73
C ILE A 104 10.32 6.38 -3.52
N ALA A 105 10.76 6.91 -2.36
CA ALA A 105 12.18 7.00 -2.04
C ALA A 105 12.83 5.62 -1.89
N GLY A 106 12.23 4.70 -1.12
CA GLY A 106 12.72 3.34 -0.93
C GLY A 106 12.80 2.55 -2.24
N ASP A 107 11.80 2.72 -3.10
CA ASP A 107 11.76 2.11 -4.40
C ASP A 107 12.82 2.67 -5.35
N LEU A 108 12.96 4.01 -5.40
CA LEU A 108 14.01 4.65 -6.18
C LEU A 108 15.40 4.21 -5.71
N ILE A 109 15.60 4.01 -4.40
CA ILE A 109 16.83 3.44 -3.85
C ILE A 109 17.06 2.01 -4.37
N ALA A 110 16.04 1.15 -4.35
CA ALA A 110 16.15 -0.23 -4.86
C ALA A 110 16.45 -0.26 -6.37
N VAL A 111 15.79 0.61 -7.13
CA VAL A 111 15.95 0.77 -8.58
C VAL A 111 17.33 1.35 -8.95
N ILE A 112 17.84 2.31 -8.18
CA ILE A 112 19.20 2.83 -8.37
C ILE A 112 20.23 1.79 -7.94
N ASN A 113 20.01 1.08 -6.83
CA ASN A 113 20.94 0.05 -6.35
C ASN A 113 21.09 -1.10 -7.38
N THR A 114 19.97 -1.52 -8.00
CA THR A 114 19.97 -2.51 -9.08
C THR A 114 20.66 -2.00 -10.35
N TYR A 115 20.42 -0.75 -10.75
CA TYR A 115 21.15 -0.11 -11.86
C TYR A 115 22.66 -0.04 -11.60
N LEU A 116 23.08 0.39 -10.40
CA LEU A 116 24.48 0.46 -10.00
C LEU A 116 25.13 -0.92 -9.85
N GLY A 117 24.34 -1.96 -9.57
CA GLY A 117 24.76 -3.36 -9.51
C GLY A 117 24.97 -4.02 -10.88
N GLY A 118 24.60 -3.34 -11.97
CA GLY A 118 24.83 -3.81 -13.35
C GLY A 118 23.67 -4.57 -14.00
N GLU A 119 22.44 -4.52 -13.46
CA GLU A 119 21.28 -5.19 -14.07
C GLU A 119 20.91 -4.60 -15.46
N ILE A 120 20.49 -5.47 -16.38
CA ILE A 120 20.08 -5.13 -17.75
C ILE A 120 18.88 -4.16 -17.75
N THR A 121 18.95 -3.15 -18.62
CA THR A 121 18.02 -2.00 -18.75
C THR A 121 16.54 -2.37 -18.83
N ALA A 122 16.19 -3.56 -19.36
CA ALA A 122 14.80 -4.00 -19.48
C ALA A 122 14.14 -4.32 -18.11
N ARG A 123 14.88 -4.91 -17.15
CA ARG A 123 14.36 -5.20 -15.81
C ARG A 123 14.03 -3.92 -15.05
N PHE A 124 14.92 -2.95 -15.14
CA PHE A 124 14.76 -1.63 -14.54
C PHE A 124 13.44 -0.96 -14.97
N VAL A 125 13.14 -0.97 -16.28
CA VAL A 125 11.91 -0.36 -16.81
C VAL A 125 10.66 -1.05 -16.27
N TRP A 126 10.64 -2.38 -16.24
CA TRP A 126 9.51 -3.15 -15.71
C TRP A 126 9.31 -2.95 -14.19
N LYS A 127 10.40 -2.94 -13.41
CA LYS A 127 10.36 -2.68 -11.96
C LYS A 127 9.81 -1.27 -11.67
N ALA A 128 10.30 -0.25 -12.38
CA ALA A 128 9.80 1.12 -12.25
C ALA A 128 8.31 1.24 -12.63
N LEU A 129 7.87 0.55 -13.69
CA LEU A 129 6.48 0.60 -14.15
C LEU A 129 5.52 -0.03 -13.13
N VAL A 130 5.90 -1.14 -12.51
CA VAL A 130 5.13 -1.76 -11.42
C VAL A 130 4.86 -0.76 -10.30
N VAL A 131 5.86 0.00 -9.89
CA VAL A 131 5.74 0.92 -8.77
C VAL A 131 4.80 2.07 -9.10
N VAL A 132 4.92 2.63 -10.31
CA VAL A 132 4.00 3.66 -10.81
C VAL A 132 2.57 3.14 -10.83
N VAL A 133 2.35 1.91 -11.26
CA VAL A 133 1.00 1.30 -11.31
C VAL A 133 0.45 1.06 -9.90
N VAL A 134 1.22 0.47 -8.99
CA VAL A 134 0.77 0.20 -7.61
C VAL A 134 0.45 1.50 -6.88
N ALA A 135 1.34 2.49 -6.96
CA ALA A 135 1.10 3.81 -6.38
C ALA A 135 -0.13 4.49 -7.02
N GLY A 136 -0.26 4.40 -8.35
CA GLY A 136 -1.41 4.93 -9.09
C GLY A 136 -2.74 4.30 -8.68
N VAL A 137 -2.78 2.98 -8.49
CA VAL A 137 -4.00 2.26 -8.06
C VAL A 137 -4.39 2.66 -6.63
N ILE A 138 -3.43 2.71 -5.70
CA ILE A 138 -3.70 3.13 -4.31
C ILE A 138 -4.22 4.57 -4.30
N PHE A 139 -3.56 5.47 -5.05
CA PHE A 139 -3.96 6.86 -5.16
C PHE A 139 -5.37 7.01 -5.78
N ALA A 140 -5.66 6.26 -6.84
CA ALA A 140 -6.96 6.25 -7.50
C ALA A 140 -8.08 5.75 -6.58
N TYR A 141 -7.83 4.68 -5.81
CA TYR A 141 -8.78 4.15 -4.82
C TYR A 141 -9.17 5.23 -3.81
N TYR A 142 -8.19 5.94 -3.22
CA TYR A 142 -8.47 7.00 -2.26
C TYR A 142 -9.11 8.26 -2.86
N LEU A 143 -8.77 8.61 -4.10
CA LEU A 143 -9.44 9.69 -4.83
C LEU A 143 -10.92 9.37 -5.07
N LEU A 144 -11.22 8.17 -5.57
CA LEU A 144 -12.58 7.72 -5.83
C LEU A 144 -13.42 7.65 -4.54
N GLU A 145 -12.83 7.18 -3.44
CA GLU A 145 -13.50 7.18 -2.13
C GLU A 145 -13.86 8.62 -1.69
N ARG A 146 -12.95 9.59 -1.90
CA ARG A 146 -13.23 11.01 -1.61
C ARG A 146 -14.35 11.60 -2.47
N PHE A 147 -14.47 11.21 -3.75
CA PHE A 147 -15.55 11.68 -4.62
C PHE A 147 -16.89 11.01 -4.28
N SER A 148 -16.89 9.73 -3.89
CA SER A 148 -18.10 9.00 -3.52
C SER A 148 -18.78 9.55 -2.26
N ASP A 149 -18.03 10.17 -1.36
CA ASP A 149 -18.57 10.88 -0.20
C ASP A 149 -19.28 12.22 -0.54
N VAL A 150 -19.04 12.77 -1.74
CA VAL A 150 -19.58 14.08 -2.17
C VAL A 150 -20.84 13.92 -3.03
N ALA A 151 -21.16 12.71 -3.50
CA ALA A 151 -22.40 12.47 -4.24
C ALA A 151 -23.61 12.57 -3.29
N PRO A 152 -24.56 13.49 -3.52
CA PRO A 152 -25.78 13.53 -2.73
C PRO A 152 -26.52 12.21 -2.94
N ARG A 153 -26.81 11.51 -1.83
CA ARG A 153 -27.76 10.39 -1.81
C ARG A 153 -29.13 10.94 -2.19
N VAL A 154 -29.42 11.00 -3.48
CA VAL A 154 -30.78 11.19 -3.99
C VAL A 154 -31.53 9.90 -3.69
N ARG A 155 -32.59 10.03 -2.88
CA ARG A 155 -33.47 8.95 -2.43
C ARG A 155 -34.22 8.31 -3.60
#